data_AF-A0A519QT07-F1
#
_entry.id   AF-A0A519QT07-F1
#
_cell.length_a   1.000
_cell.length_b   1.000
_cell.length_c   1.000
_cell.angle_alpha   90.00
_cell.angle_beta   90.00
_cell.angle_gamma   90.00
#
_symmetry.space_group_name_H-M   'P 1'
#
loop_
_entity.id
_entity.type
_entity.pdbx_description
1 polymer ?
#
loop_
_entity_poly.entity_id
_entity_poly.type
_entity_poly.pdbx_seq_one_letter_code
_entity_poly.pdbx_strand_id
1 'polypeptide(L)'
;MQMYFIAVVLPEELNQKILSYKHWMAEKYSCRVGLKSPAHITIVPPFWTEPEKEERLLNDIDTISSSHKKFRLKTENFSAFKPRTLFIAVEDNEQLKMLKQTADHLFRNTDYKIKIENRPFHPHITIATRDLHKKDFA
;
A
#
# COMPACT_ATOMS: atom_id res chain seq x y z
N MET A 1 -20.25 4.60 -7.92
CA MET A 1 -18.99 4.85 -7.17
C MET A 1 -18.20 3.56 -7.13
N GLN A 2 -16.89 3.64 -7.36
CA GLN A 2 -15.95 2.53 -7.22
C GLN A 2 -14.86 2.91 -6.21
N MET A 3 -14.26 1.89 -5.58
CA MET A 3 -13.19 2.06 -4.59
C MET A 3 -11.84 1.87 -5.27
N TYR A 4 -10.97 2.87 -5.13
CA TYR A 4 -9.61 2.86 -5.64
C TYR A 4 -8.62 3.05 -4.50
N PHE A 5 -7.38 2.63 -4.71
CA PHE A 5 -6.23 3.01 -3.90
C PHE A 5 -5.01 3.08 -4.84
N ILE A 6 -3.97 3.82 -4.46
CA ILE A 6 -2.76 3.95 -5.28
C ILE A 6 -1.59 3.40 -4.49
N ALA A 7 -0.77 2.57 -5.14
CA ALA A 7 0.33 1.88 -4.50
C ALA A 7 1.50 1.66 -5.46
N VAL A 8 2.68 1.51 -4.88
CA VAL A 8 3.85 0.96 -5.58
C VAL A 8 3.76 -0.56 -5.51
N VAL A 9 3.60 -1.22 -6.65
CA VAL A 9 3.60 -2.68 -6.76
C VAL A 9 5.05 -3.17 -6.76
N LEU A 10 5.33 -4.24 -6.02
CA LEU A 10 6.68 -4.80 -5.98
C LEU A 10 7.03 -5.55 -7.28
N PRO A 11 8.33 -5.63 -7.63
CA PRO A 11 8.81 -6.51 -8.69
C PRO A 11 8.34 -7.95 -8.50
N GLU A 12 8.11 -8.66 -9.60
CA GLU A 12 7.47 -9.97 -9.60
C GLU A 12 8.17 -11.00 -8.70
N GLU A 13 9.51 -11.01 -8.68
CA GLU A 13 10.29 -11.90 -7.81
C GLU A 13 9.95 -11.69 -6.32
N LEU A 14 9.87 -10.43 -5.87
CA LEU A 14 9.52 -10.11 -4.49
C LEU A 14 8.03 -10.34 -4.22
N ASN A 15 7.17 -10.07 -5.21
CA ASN A 15 5.75 -10.36 -5.13
C ASN A 15 5.50 -11.86 -4.86
N GLN A 16 6.16 -12.76 -5.61
CA GLN A 16 6.05 -14.20 -5.41
C GLN A 16 6.54 -14.65 -4.03
N LYS A 17 7.67 -14.10 -3.57
CA LYS A 17 8.17 -14.38 -2.21
C LYS A 17 7.14 -13.98 -1.15
N ILE A 18 6.56 -12.79 -1.26
CA ILE A 18 5.58 -12.29 -0.29
C ILE A 18 4.24 -13.02 -0.39
N LEU A 19 3.85 -13.43 -1.61
CA LEU A 19 2.67 -14.23 -1.85
C LEU A 19 2.74 -15.57 -1.10
N SER A 20 3.92 -16.19 -1.00
CA SER A 20 4.11 -17.40 -0.17
C SER A 20 3.75 -17.17 1.31
N TYR A 21 4.12 -16.03 1.89
CA TYR A 21 3.73 -15.67 3.26
C TYR A 21 2.23 -15.41 3.38
N LYS A 22 1.62 -14.77 2.39
CA LYS A 22 0.16 -14.54 2.36
C LYS A 22 -0.60 -15.87 2.30
N HIS A 23 -0.14 -16.84 1.50
CA HIS A 23 -0.71 -18.18 1.47
C HIS A 23 -0.55 -18.91 2.79
N TRP A 24 0.63 -18.85 3.40
CA TRP A 24 0.86 -19.43 4.72
C TRP A 24 -0.09 -18.84 5.77
N MET A 25 -0.33 -17.52 5.76
CA MET A 25 -1.30 -16.88 6.65
C MET A 25 -2.75 -17.33 6.39
N ALA A 26 -3.11 -17.54 5.12
CA ALA A 26 -4.42 -18.05 4.74
C ALA A 26 -4.63 -19.51 5.19
N GLU A 27 -3.61 -20.36 5.08
CA GLU A 27 -3.68 -21.76 5.49
C GLU A 27 -3.67 -21.93 7.01
N LYS A 28 -2.77 -21.22 7.69
CA LYS A 28 -2.55 -21.39 9.13
C LYS A 28 -3.56 -20.64 10.00
N TYR A 29 -3.99 -19.45 9.57
CA TYR A 29 -4.83 -18.54 10.36
C TYR A 29 -6.13 -18.15 9.67
N SER A 30 -6.45 -18.72 8.51
CA SER A 30 -7.63 -18.33 7.71
C SER A 30 -7.64 -16.85 7.30
N CYS A 31 -6.47 -16.19 7.32
CA CYS A 31 -6.31 -14.78 6.96
C CYS A 31 -6.08 -14.64 5.45
N ARG A 32 -7.11 -14.22 4.71
CA ARG A 32 -7.15 -14.22 3.24
C ARG A 32 -7.19 -12.83 2.63
N VAL A 33 -7.47 -11.79 3.42
CA VAL A 33 -7.56 -10.41 2.90
C VAL A 33 -6.28 -9.97 2.19
N GLY A 34 -5.11 -10.40 2.66
CA GLY A 34 -3.82 -10.09 2.03
C GLY A 34 -3.70 -10.59 0.58
N LEU A 35 -4.45 -11.64 0.20
CA LEU A 35 -4.42 -12.24 -1.14
C LEU A 35 -5.22 -11.44 -2.19
N LYS A 36 -6.01 -10.44 -1.79
CA LYS A 36 -6.85 -9.66 -2.71
C LYS A 36 -6.07 -8.69 -3.62
N SER A 37 -4.77 -8.52 -3.39
CA SER A 37 -3.91 -7.62 -4.14
C SER A 37 -2.47 -8.15 -4.14
N PRO A 38 -1.67 -7.80 -5.17
CA PRO A 38 -0.23 -8.12 -5.16
C PRO A 38 0.47 -7.49 -3.97
N ALA A 39 1.71 -7.91 -3.70
CA ALA A 39 2.55 -7.22 -2.73
C ALA A 39 2.78 -5.77 -3.16
N HIS A 40 2.47 -4.83 -2.28
CA HIS A 40 2.50 -3.41 -2.58
C HIS A 40 2.79 -2.55 -1.34
N ILE A 41 3.22 -1.32 -1.58
CA ILE A 41 3.32 -0.25 -0.58
C ILE A 41 2.26 0.81 -0.92
N THR A 42 1.31 1.03 -0.02
CA THR A 42 0.23 2.01 -0.23
C THR A 42 0.77 3.44 -0.21
N ILE A 43 0.49 4.22 -1.25
CA ILE A 43 0.81 5.64 -1.36
C ILE A 43 -0.43 6.49 -1.05
N VAL A 44 -1.56 6.16 -1.66
CA VAL A 44 -2.86 6.80 -1.38
C VAL A 44 -3.79 5.74 -0.79
N PRO A 45 -4.34 5.95 0.42
CA PRO A 45 -5.24 4.99 1.05
C PRO A 45 -6.54 4.84 0.24
N PRO A 46 -7.34 3.79 0.47
CA PRO A 46 -8.57 3.59 -0.26
C PRO A 46 -9.52 4.79 -0.20
N PHE A 47 -10.05 5.19 -1.36
CA PHE A 47 -11.01 6.26 -1.53
C PHE A 47 -12.09 5.86 -2.55
N TRP A 48 -13.21 6.58 -2.55
CA TRP A 48 -14.31 6.32 -3.47
C TRP A 48 -14.43 7.45 -4.49
N THR A 49 -14.57 7.10 -5.75
CA THR A 49 -14.83 8.09 -6.81
C THR A 49 -15.76 7.56 -7.89
N GLU A 50 -16.17 8.43 -8.82
CA GLU A 50 -16.97 8.08 -9.98
C GLU A 50 -16.08 7.41 -11.05
N PRO A 51 -16.50 6.27 -11.66
CA PRO A 51 -15.70 5.57 -12.67
C PRO A 51 -15.30 6.44 -13.88
N GLU A 52 -16.12 7.44 -14.20
CA GLU A 52 -15.90 8.39 -15.29
C GLU A 52 -14.62 9.23 -15.08
N LYS A 53 -14.08 9.28 -13.85
CA LYS A 53 -12.84 9.99 -13.52
C LYS A 53 -11.60 9.11 -13.58
N GLU A 54 -11.72 7.83 -13.95
CA GLU A 54 -10.61 6.88 -13.97
C GLU A 54 -9.52 7.28 -14.96
N GLU A 55 -9.88 7.77 -16.16
CA GLU A 55 -8.89 8.25 -17.14
C GLU A 55 -8.09 9.44 -16.60
N ARG A 56 -8.76 10.40 -15.94
CA ARG A 56 -8.08 11.52 -15.27
C ARG A 56 -7.17 11.03 -14.14
N LEU A 57 -7.61 10.02 -13.37
CA LEU A 57 -6.82 9.44 -12.29
C LEU A 57 -5.54 8.79 -12.83
N LEU A 58 -5.60 8.12 -13.98
CA LEU A 58 -4.43 7.57 -14.66
C LEU A 58 -3.46 8.67 -15.11
N ASN A 59 -3.96 9.78 -15.66
CA ASN A 59 -3.12 10.93 -16.04
C ASN A 59 -2.44 11.60 -14.83
N ASP A 60 -3.15 11.70 -13.71
CA ASP A 60 -2.58 12.21 -12.46
C ASP A 60 -1.48 11.28 -11.92
N ILE A 61 -1.68 9.96 -12.00
CA ILE A 61 -0.66 8.96 -11.64
C ILE A 61 0.56 9.05 -12.57
N ASP A 62 0.36 9.22 -13.87
CA ASP A 62 1.45 9.36 -14.85
C ASP A 62 2.29 10.61 -14.54
N THR A 63 1.63 11.74 -14.25
CA THR A 63 2.28 12.99 -13.84
C THR A 63 3.14 12.80 -12.58
N ILE A 64 2.60 12.11 -11.56
CA ILE A 64 3.35 11.80 -10.33
C ILE A 64 4.54 10.91 -10.67
N SER A 65 4.34 9.83 -11.41
CA SER A 65 5.38 8.84 -11.68
C SER A 65 6.52 9.40 -12.54
N SER A 66 6.20 10.21 -13.56
CA SER A 66 7.18 10.85 -14.45
C SER A 66 8.05 11.89 -13.76
N SER A 67 7.59 12.46 -12.64
CA SER A 67 8.38 13.40 -11.82
C SER A 67 9.41 12.71 -10.91
N HIS A 68 9.42 11.37 -10.84
CA HIS A 68 10.32 10.60 -9.99
C HIS A 68 11.23 9.68 -10.80
N LYS A 69 12.54 9.68 -10.47
CA LYS A 69 13.47 8.68 -11.00
C LYS A 69 13.28 7.36 -10.28
N LYS A 70 13.66 6.26 -10.93
CA LYS A 70 13.74 4.93 -10.28
C LYS A 70 14.65 5.02 -9.05
N PHE A 71 14.22 4.43 -7.94
CA PHE A 71 14.98 4.35 -6.69
C PHE A 71 14.95 2.94 -6.12
N ARG A 72 15.84 2.68 -5.15
CA ARG A 72 15.93 1.39 -4.46
C ARG A 72 15.30 1.50 -3.08
N LEU A 73 14.54 0.48 -2.71
CA LEU A 73 14.00 0.29 -1.37
C LEU A 73 14.66 -0.90 -0.71
N LYS A 74 14.74 -0.86 0.62
CA LYS A 74 15.18 -1.98 1.44
C LYS A 74 14.06 -2.34 2.40
N THR A 75 13.96 -3.62 2.67
CA THR A 75 13.06 -4.17 3.69
C THR A 75 13.88 -4.68 4.84
N GLU A 76 13.45 -4.45 6.07
CA GLU A 76 14.12 -4.98 7.26
C GLU A 76 13.46 -6.29 7.72
N ASN A 77 12.67 -6.21 8.79
CA ASN A 77 12.06 -7.32 9.49
C ASN A 77 10.54 -7.31 9.32
N PHE A 78 9.92 -8.42 9.73
CA PHE A 78 8.48 -8.43 9.98
C PHE A 78 8.15 -7.55 11.18
N SER A 79 7.02 -6.85 11.10
CA SER A 79 6.50 -6.00 12.15
C SER A 79 4.97 -6.02 12.14
N ALA A 80 4.38 -5.27 13.05
CA ALA A 80 2.98 -5.39 13.40
C ALA A 80 2.31 -4.06 13.73
N PHE A 81 1.13 -3.81 13.15
CA PHE A 81 0.16 -2.89 13.74
C PHE A 81 -0.78 -3.73 14.59
N LYS A 82 -0.39 -3.91 15.86
CA LYS A 82 -1.11 -4.77 16.78
C LYS A 82 -2.54 -4.27 17.00
N PRO A 83 -3.53 -5.17 17.10
CA PRO A 83 -3.44 -6.62 17.01
C PRO A 83 -3.91 -7.19 15.65
N ARG A 84 -3.90 -6.38 14.57
CA ARG A 84 -4.67 -6.71 13.35
C ARG A 84 -3.88 -6.81 12.07
N THR A 85 -2.62 -6.37 12.04
CA THR A 85 -1.84 -6.35 10.80
C THR A 85 -0.42 -6.84 11.04
N LEU A 86 0.01 -7.80 10.23
CA LEU A 86 1.41 -8.21 10.09
C LEU A 86 1.93 -7.76 8.72
N PHE A 87 3.11 -7.18 8.71
CA PHE A 87 3.71 -6.60 7.51
C PHE A 87 5.23 -6.72 7.52
N ILE A 88 5.84 -6.54 6.35
CA ILE A 88 7.29 -6.35 6.22
C ILE A 88 7.56 -4.85 6.29
N ALA A 89 8.46 -4.44 7.20
CA ALA A 89 8.86 -3.05 7.35
C ALA A 89 9.75 -2.62 6.17
N VAL A 90 9.54 -1.40 5.69
CA VAL A 90 10.39 -0.77 4.68
C VAL A 90 11.30 0.23 5.40
N GLU A 91 12.60 0.17 5.12
CA GLU A 91 13.58 1.12 5.66
C GLU A 91 13.21 2.55 5.28
N ASP A 92 13.64 3.49 6.11
CA ASP A 92 13.42 4.89 5.85
C ASP A 92 14.06 5.32 4.52
N ASN A 93 13.27 5.96 3.65
CA ASN A 93 13.70 6.28 2.30
C ASN A 93 13.14 7.63 1.84
N GLU A 94 14.03 8.59 1.59
CA GLU A 94 13.65 9.95 1.19
C GLU A 94 12.93 9.99 -0.17
N GLN A 95 13.33 9.18 -1.15
CA GLN A 95 12.65 9.17 -2.45
C GLN A 95 11.20 8.66 -2.34
N LEU A 96 10.95 7.68 -1.49
CA LEU A 96 9.60 7.18 -1.23
C LEU A 96 8.74 8.19 -0.44
N LYS A 97 9.34 8.91 0.52
CA LYS A 97 8.68 10.02 1.22
C LYS A 97 8.31 11.13 0.24
N MET A 98 9.23 11.52 -0.64
CA MET A 98 8.97 12.52 -1.68
C MET A 98 7.83 12.08 -2.60
N LEU A 99 7.81 10.81 -3.03
CA LEU A 99 6.71 10.26 -3.83
C LEU A 99 5.36 10.39 -3.11
N LYS A 100 5.32 10.04 -1.82
CA LYS A 100 4.13 10.19 -0.97
C LYS A 100 3.68 11.64 -0.85
N GLN A 101 4.62 12.56 -0.63
CA GLN A 101 4.34 13.99 -0.49
C GLN A 101 3.82 14.61 -1.79
N THR A 102 4.41 14.26 -2.93
CA THR A 102 3.93 14.70 -4.26
C THR A 102 2.52 14.20 -4.53
N ALA A 103 2.24 12.92 -4.23
CA ALA A 103 0.90 12.37 -4.35
C ALA A 103 -0.11 13.09 -3.44
N ASP A 104 0.24 13.30 -2.16
CA ASP A 104 -0.63 14.01 -1.22
C ASP A 104 -0.92 15.44 -1.65
N HIS A 105 0.10 16.14 -2.16
CA HIS A 105 -0.05 17.51 -2.63
C HIS A 105 -0.98 17.59 -3.85
N LEU A 106 -0.77 16.71 -4.84
CA LEU A 106 -1.60 16.65 -6.04
C LEU A 106 -3.05 16.34 -5.63
N PHE A 107 -3.27 15.25 -4.91
CA PHE A 107 -4.62 14.78 -4.61
C PHE A 107 -5.39 15.64 -3.62
N ARG A 108 -4.71 16.43 -2.76
CA ARG A 108 -5.37 17.42 -1.89
C ARG A 108 -6.15 18.47 -2.68
N ASN A 109 -5.70 18.78 -3.90
CA ASN A 109 -6.30 19.81 -4.75
C ASN A 109 -7.27 19.25 -5.80
N THR A 110 -7.67 17.99 -5.66
CA THR A 110 -8.59 17.30 -6.59
C THR A 110 -9.98 17.10 -5.98
N ASP A 111 -10.94 16.75 -6.82
CA ASP A 111 -12.31 16.43 -6.45
C ASP A 111 -12.53 14.94 -6.11
N TYR A 112 -11.46 14.15 -5.96
CA TYR A 112 -11.53 12.72 -5.59
C TYR A 112 -11.94 12.47 -4.13
N LYS A 113 -12.13 13.51 -3.32
CA LYS A 113 -12.48 13.42 -1.87
C LYS A 113 -11.53 12.49 -1.09
N ILE A 114 -10.26 12.46 -1.48
CA ILE A 114 -9.22 11.64 -0.83
C ILE A 114 -8.92 12.22 0.54
N LYS A 115 -9.03 11.41 1.58
CA LYS A 115 -8.61 11.80 2.93
C LYS A 115 -7.10 11.67 3.04
N ILE A 116 -6.40 12.80 3.00
CA ILE A 116 -4.96 12.85 3.29
C ILE A 116 -4.75 12.58 4.78
N GLU A 117 -3.91 11.58 5.07
CA GLU A 117 -3.58 11.17 6.44
C GLU A 117 -2.64 12.19 7.10
N ASN A 118 -2.98 12.64 8.32
CA ASN A 118 -2.13 13.53 9.11
C ASN A 118 -1.04 12.79 9.90
N ARG A 119 -1.15 11.45 9.99
CA ARG A 119 -0.15 10.62 10.69
C ARG A 119 1.13 10.51 9.87
N PRO A 120 2.29 10.29 10.52
CA PRO A 120 3.53 10.00 9.82
C PRO A 120 3.35 8.87 8.81
N PHE A 121 4.01 9.00 7.67
CA PHE A 121 4.01 7.98 6.65
C PHE A 121 4.85 6.78 7.11
N HIS A 122 4.20 5.63 7.27
CA HIS A 122 4.83 4.37 7.65
C HIS A 122 4.75 3.41 6.46
N PRO A 123 5.74 3.40 5.55
CA PRO A 123 5.74 2.48 4.42
C PRO A 123 5.90 1.04 4.90
N HIS A 124 5.04 0.15 4.41
CA HIS A 124 5.01 -1.25 4.80
C HIS A 124 4.39 -2.11 3.69
N ILE A 125 4.69 -3.41 3.72
CA ILE A 125 4.11 -4.39 2.81
C ILE A 125 3.28 -5.38 3.61
N THR A 126 1.96 -5.29 3.46
CA THR A 126 1.03 -6.11 4.26
C THR A 126 1.03 -7.57 3.82
N ILE A 127 1.16 -8.48 4.80
CA ILE A 127 1.05 -9.93 4.60
C ILE A 127 -0.31 -10.42 5.10
N ALA A 128 -0.75 -9.94 6.26
CA ALA A 128 -2.00 -10.32 6.89
C ALA A 128 -2.66 -9.10 7.52
N THR A 129 -3.97 -8.93 7.32
CA THR A 129 -4.71 -7.80 7.87
C THR A 129 -6.21 -8.07 7.97
N ARG A 130 -6.90 -7.39 8.88
CA ARG A 130 -8.38 -7.39 9.07
C ARG A 130 -9.01 -8.70 9.54
N ASP A 131 -8.71 -9.82 8.90
CA ASP A 131 -9.20 -11.17 9.25
C ASP A 131 -8.16 -11.99 10.03
N LEU A 132 -7.11 -11.34 10.53
CA LEU A 132 -6.24 -11.89 11.57
C LEU A 132 -6.84 -11.58 12.95
N HIS A 133 -7.21 -12.60 13.71
CA HIS A 133 -7.86 -12.43 15.00
C HIS A 133 -6.84 -12.18 16.11
N LYS A 134 -7.23 -11.41 17.14
CA LYS A 134 -6.35 -11.05 18.28
C LYS A 134 -5.73 -12.28 18.97
N LYS A 135 -6.48 -13.39 19.04
CA LYS A 135 -6.02 -14.66 19.63
C LYS A 135 -4.83 -15.28 18.88
N ASP A 136 -4.71 -14.98 17.59
CA ASP A 136 -3.66 -15.50 16.71
C ASP A 136 -2.41 -14.58 16.68
N PHE A 137 -2.47 -13.46 17.42
CA PHE A 137 -1.38 -12.48 17.58
C PHE A 137 -0.64 -12.64 18.93
N ALA A 138 -1.16 -13.47 19.83
CA ALA A 138 -0.72 -13.61 21.21
C ALA A 138 0.40 -14.64 21.36
#